data_AF-A0A1G8XRX7-F1
#
_entry.id   AF-A0A1G8XRX7-F1
#
_cell.length_a   1.000
_cell.length_b   1.000
_cell.length_c   1.000
_cell.angle_alpha   90.00
_cell.angle_beta   90.00
_cell.angle_gamma   90.00
#
_symmetry.space_group_name_H-M   'P 1'
#
loop_
_entity.id
_entity.type
_entity.pdbx_description
1 polymer ?
#
loop_
_entity_poly.entity_id
_entity_poly.type
_entity_poly.pdbx_seq_one_letter_code
_entity_poly.pdbx_strand_id
1 'polypeptide(L)'
;MPLDAQAGSWAASLVNQARCLGPELVDHVRRLVRSLPQHPRACPFPPPKPWELYEPSYGAALVRMLTNRNLNWTAAAKALYCLTGLALSPATIGQIGRGRKELSPDLLARLATVLGIPAADLAAVTGIRLPTKMPPAHPAAAELTTLLWDVRRLTAEQVRQVLNETESLRGE
;
A
#
# COMPACT_ATOMS: atom_id res chain seq x y z
N MET A 1 7.30 10.37 -2.47
CA MET A 1 6.96 9.74 -3.76
C MET A 1 7.83 8.52 -4.03
N PRO A 2 7.33 7.51 -4.76
CA PRO A 2 8.09 6.31 -5.10
C PRO A 2 9.29 6.61 -6.00
N LEU A 3 10.31 5.74 -5.99
CA LEU A 3 11.47 5.87 -6.88
C LEU A 3 11.06 5.69 -8.36
N ASP A 4 10.29 4.65 -8.63
CA ASP A 4 9.78 4.32 -9.95
C ASP A 4 8.27 4.02 -9.87
N ALA A 5 7.46 4.83 -10.55
CA ALA A 5 6.01 4.68 -10.55
C ALA A 5 5.52 3.42 -11.28
N GLN A 6 6.31 2.86 -12.21
CA GLN A 6 5.96 1.63 -12.92
C GLN A 6 5.98 0.41 -11.98
N ALA A 7 6.87 0.45 -10.99
CA ALA A 7 6.99 -0.59 -9.97
C ALA A 7 5.71 -0.73 -9.10
N GLY A 8 4.84 0.29 -9.08
CA GLY A 8 3.65 0.30 -8.23
C GLY A 8 2.63 -0.80 -8.56
N SER A 9 2.51 -1.16 -9.84
CA SER A 9 1.65 -2.27 -10.26
C SER A 9 2.16 -3.62 -9.73
N TRP A 10 3.47 -3.75 -9.53
CA TRP A 10 4.15 -4.96 -9.10
C TRP A 10 4.27 -5.06 -7.58
N ALA A 11 4.31 -3.93 -6.87
CA ALA A 11 4.29 -3.90 -5.41
C ALA A 11 3.05 -4.61 -4.83
N ALA A 12 1.86 -4.39 -5.41
CA ALA A 12 0.65 -5.08 -4.99
C ALA A 12 0.67 -6.58 -5.34
N SER A 13 1.26 -6.96 -6.48
CA SER A 13 1.47 -8.37 -6.82
C SER A 13 2.42 -9.05 -5.83
N LEU A 14 3.47 -8.36 -5.40
CA LEU A 14 4.44 -8.87 -4.43
C LEU A 14 3.80 -9.13 -3.08
N VAL A 15 2.95 -8.22 -2.60
CA VAL A 15 2.15 -8.47 -1.38
C VAL A 15 1.22 -9.67 -1.54
N ASN A 16 0.56 -9.78 -2.69
CA ASN A 16 -0.30 -10.93 -2.96
C ASN A 16 0.50 -12.25 -3.06
N GLN A 17 1.77 -12.20 -3.45
CA GLN A 17 2.64 -13.37 -3.43
C GLN A 17 3.11 -13.69 -2.00
N ALA A 18 3.66 -12.70 -1.32
CA ALA A 18 4.21 -12.83 0.02
C ALA A 18 3.15 -13.21 1.07
N ARG A 19 1.87 -12.84 0.90
CA ARG A 19 0.81 -13.20 1.87
C ARG A 19 0.58 -14.71 2.00
N CYS A 20 0.97 -15.50 1.00
CA CYS A 20 0.85 -16.96 1.06
C CYS A 20 2.11 -17.64 1.59
N LEU A 21 3.16 -16.88 1.91
CA LEU A 21 4.39 -17.42 2.47
C LEU A 21 4.32 -17.51 3.99
N GLY A 22 5.10 -18.42 4.57
CA GLY A 22 5.35 -18.44 6.01
C GLY A 22 6.13 -17.20 6.48
N PRO A 23 6.06 -16.83 7.77
CA PRO A 23 6.71 -15.62 8.31
C PRO A 23 8.22 -15.53 8.02
N GLU A 24 8.94 -16.64 8.11
CA GLU A 24 10.38 -16.70 7.85
C GLU A 24 10.74 -16.33 6.40
N LEU A 25 9.93 -16.79 5.45
CA LEU A 25 10.09 -16.50 4.03
C LEU A 25 9.71 -15.05 3.70
N VAL A 26 8.68 -14.49 4.36
CA VAL A 26 8.36 -13.05 4.25
C VAL A 26 9.55 -12.21 4.73
N ASP A 27 10.19 -12.59 5.84
CA ASP A 27 11.37 -11.90 6.34
C ASP A 27 12.59 -12.09 5.43
N HIS A 28 12.74 -13.23 4.77
CA HIS A 28 13.75 -13.43 3.72
C HIS A 28 13.54 -12.41 2.57
N VAL A 29 12.32 -12.31 2.04
CA VAL A 29 11.97 -11.36 0.98
C VAL A 29 12.25 -9.92 1.42
N ARG A 30 11.93 -9.56 2.67
CA ARG A 30 12.24 -8.24 3.23
C ARG A 30 13.74 -7.97 3.31
N ARG A 31 14.55 -8.96 3.71
CA ARG A 31 16.01 -8.82 3.73
C ARG A 31 16.56 -8.60 2.31
N LEU A 32 16.07 -9.35 1.33
CA LEU A 32 16.42 -9.17 -0.08
C LEU A 32 16.10 -7.75 -0.57
N VAL A 33 14.88 -7.26 -0.32
CA VAL A 33 14.47 -5.90 -0.69
C VAL A 33 15.39 -4.85 -0.06
N ARG A 34 15.83 -5.06 1.18
CA ARG A 34 16.72 -4.13 1.89
C ARG A 34 18.17 -4.18 1.42
N SER A 35 18.63 -5.31 0.89
CA SER A 35 19.99 -5.45 0.37
C SER A 35 20.17 -4.86 -1.04
N LEU A 36 19.08 -4.63 -1.77
CA LEU A 36 19.15 -4.08 -3.12
C LEU A 36 19.65 -2.63 -3.13
N PRO A 37 20.48 -2.25 -4.13
CA PRO A 37 20.97 -0.89 -4.27
C PRO A 37 19.83 0.12 -4.36
N GLN A 38 19.96 1.23 -3.64
CA GLN A 38 18.97 2.30 -3.67
C GLN A 38 19.49 3.46 -4.50
N HIS A 39 18.66 3.92 -5.43
CA HIS A 39 19.00 5.05 -6.29
C HIS A 39 18.38 6.35 -5.75
N PRO A 40 19.05 7.50 -5.96
CA PRO A 40 18.43 8.78 -5.68
C PRO A 40 17.19 8.97 -6.55
N ARG A 41 16.18 9.66 -6.02
CA ARG A 41 14.99 10.00 -6.81
C ARG A 41 15.36 11.10 -7.80
N ALA A 42 15.07 10.89 -9.08
CA ALA A 42 15.25 11.92 -10.11
C ALA A 42 14.38 13.16 -9.83
N CYS A 43 13.16 12.95 -9.33
CA CYS A 43 12.27 14.01 -8.86
C CYS A 43 11.68 13.60 -7.49
N PRO A 44 12.04 14.25 -6.38
CA PRO A 44 11.52 13.91 -5.06
C PRO A 44 10.00 14.11 -4.92
N PHE A 45 9.45 15.08 -5.64
CA PHE A 45 8.04 15.50 -5.62
C PHE A 45 7.51 15.71 -7.04
N PRO A 46 7.31 14.63 -7.83
CA PRO A 46 6.66 14.75 -9.13
C PRO A 46 5.28 15.40 -8.98
N PRO A 47 4.87 16.25 -9.93
CA PRO A 47 3.53 16.82 -9.92
C PRO A 47 2.49 15.68 -9.98
N PRO A 48 1.38 15.79 -9.23
CA PRO A 48 0.29 14.82 -9.31
C PRO A 48 -0.28 14.77 -10.73
N LYS A 49 -0.75 13.59 -11.14
CA LYS A 49 -1.43 13.45 -12.44
C LYS A 49 -2.76 14.22 -12.41
N PRO A 50 -3.30 14.67 -13.56
CA PRO A 50 -4.53 15.45 -13.59
C PRO A 50 -5.71 14.79 -12.87
N TRP A 51 -5.84 13.46 -12.96
CA TRP A 51 -6.91 12.71 -12.30
C TRP A 51 -6.65 12.43 -10.80
N GLU A 52 -5.44 12.72 -10.30
CA GLU A 52 -5.03 12.66 -8.89
C GLU A 52 -4.99 14.05 -8.23
N LEU A 53 -5.43 15.08 -8.97
CA LEU A 53 -5.73 16.38 -8.38
C LEU A 53 -7.04 16.26 -7.59
N TYR A 54 -6.94 16.57 -6.31
CA TYR A 54 -8.04 16.49 -5.37
C TYR A 54 -8.13 17.82 -4.63
N GLU A 55 -9.35 18.25 -4.34
CA GLU A 55 -9.58 19.29 -3.35
C GLU A 55 -9.04 18.83 -1.97
N PRO A 56 -8.45 19.75 -1.18
CA PRO A 56 -7.93 19.42 0.14
C PRO A 56 -8.99 18.76 1.03
N SER A 57 -8.76 17.49 1.40
CA SER A 57 -9.62 16.71 2.27
C SER A 57 -8.84 15.55 2.90
N TYR A 58 -9.38 14.95 3.96
CA TYR A 58 -8.78 13.76 4.55
C TYR A 58 -8.72 12.58 3.57
N GLY A 59 -9.76 12.40 2.75
CA GLY A 59 -9.77 11.40 1.68
C GLY A 59 -8.63 11.64 0.67
N ALA A 60 -8.44 12.88 0.24
CA ALA A 60 -7.32 13.27 -0.63
C ALA A 60 -5.95 12.98 0.01
N ALA A 61 -5.78 13.29 1.30
CA ALA A 61 -4.55 13.02 2.03
C ALA A 61 -4.23 11.53 2.09
N LEU A 62 -5.21 10.68 2.45
CA LEU A 62 -5.04 9.23 2.52
C LEU A 62 -4.71 8.63 1.15
N VAL A 63 -5.39 9.07 0.08
CA VAL A 63 -5.08 8.61 -1.28
C VAL A 63 -3.67 9.02 -1.70
N ARG A 64 -3.22 10.23 -1.35
CA ARG A 64 -1.82 10.65 -1.58
C ARG A 64 -0.81 9.82 -0.77
N MET A 65 -1.17 9.41 0.44
CA MET A 65 -0.33 8.52 1.26
C MET A 65 -0.21 7.12 0.64
N LEU A 66 -1.27 6.61 0.00
CA LEU A 66 -1.21 5.38 -0.80
C LEU A 66 -0.29 5.55 -2.00
N THR A 67 -0.37 6.67 -2.74
CA THR A 67 0.57 6.98 -3.82
C THR A 67 2.02 7.03 -3.32
N ASN A 68 2.26 7.53 -2.10
CA ASN A 68 3.57 7.47 -1.45
C ASN A 68 4.07 6.06 -1.13
N ARG A 69 3.17 5.06 -1.02
CA ARG A 69 3.49 3.63 -0.96
C ARG A 69 3.68 2.99 -2.35
N ASN A 70 3.79 3.81 -3.39
CA ASN A 70 3.76 3.38 -4.79
C ASN A 70 2.44 2.70 -5.21
N LEU A 71 1.34 2.97 -4.51
CA LEU A 71 0.04 2.36 -4.82
C LEU A 71 -0.82 3.35 -5.61
N ASN A 72 -0.97 3.11 -6.91
CA ASN A 72 -2.07 3.71 -7.68
C ASN A 72 -3.42 3.13 -7.21
N TRP A 73 -4.54 3.64 -7.72
CA TRP A 73 -5.88 3.18 -7.27
C TRP A 73 -6.09 1.66 -7.41
N THR A 74 -5.58 1.06 -8.49
CA THR A 74 -5.70 -0.38 -8.71
C THR A 74 -4.82 -1.18 -7.74
N ALA A 75 -3.58 -0.76 -7.55
CA ALA A 75 -2.66 -1.38 -6.60
C ALA A 75 -3.16 -1.22 -5.16
N ALA A 76 -3.74 -0.07 -4.82
CA ALA A 76 -4.35 0.19 -3.51
C ALA A 76 -5.56 -0.71 -3.26
N ALA A 77 -6.44 -0.87 -4.24
CA ALA A 77 -7.58 -1.79 -4.16
C ALA A 77 -7.12 -3.24 -3.93
N LYS A 78 -6.08 -3.69 -4.65
CA LYS A 78 -5.48 -5.02 -4.45
C LYS A 78 -4.86 -5.17 -3.06
N ALA A 79 -4.13 -4.17 -2.59
CA ALA A 79 -3.51 -4.19 -1.26
C ALA A 79 -4.57 -4.23 -0.14
N LEU A 80 -5.64 -3.45 -0.26
CA LEU A 80 -6.79 -3.49 0.66
C LEU A 80 -7.41 -4.89 0.73
N TYR A 81 -7.62 -5.52 -0.43
CA TYR A 81 -8.15 -6.87 -0.48
C TYR A 81 -7.19 -7.87 0.16
N CYS A 82 -5.89 -7.84 -0.20
CA CYS A 82 -4.90 -8.78 0.34
C CYS A 82 -4.72 -8.67 1.85
N LEU A 83 -4.76 -7.45 2.40
CA LEU A 83 -4.44 -7.18 3.80
C LEU A 83 -5.66 -7.17 4.71
N THR A 84 -6.86 -6.96 4.18
CA THR A 84 -8.07 -6.78 5.00
C THR A 84 -9.28 -7.58 4.50
N GLY A 85 -9.20 -8.19 3.32
CA GLY A 85 -10.32 -8.84 2.65
C GLY A 85 -11.35 -7.89 2.02
N LEU A 86 -11.17 -6.56 2.14
CA LEU A 86 -12.08 -5.60 1.55
C LEU A 86 -11.84 -5.46 0.04
N ALA A 87 -12.81 -5.92 -0.75
CA ALA A 87 -12.86 -5.64 -2.17
C ALA A 87 -13.45 -4.25 -2.44
N LEU A 88 -12.66 -3.36 -3.02
CA LEU A 88 -13.12 -2.06 -3.52
C LEU A 88 -12.73 -1.88 -4.98
N SER A 89 -13.57 -1.18 -5.74
CA SER A 89 -13.18 -0.79 -7.10
C SER A 89 -12.09 0.28 -7.06
N PRO A 90 -11.15 0.32 -8.02
CA PRO A 90 -10.18 1.41 -8.14
C PRO A 90 -10.87 2.79 -8.27
N ALA A 91 -12.01 2.85 -8.95
CA ALA A 91 -12.79 4.07 -9.08
C ALA A 91 -13.26 4.60 -7.71
N THR A 92 -13.66 3.72 -6.79
CA THR A 92 -14.05 4.09 -5.43
C THR A 92 -12.90 4.75 -4.67
N ILE A 93 -11.66 4.26 -4.82
CA ILE A 93 -10.46 4.92 -4.26
C ILE A 93 -10.32 6.35 -4.79
N GLY A 94 -10.51 6.54 -6.10
CA GLY A 94 -10.54 7.87 -6.71
C GLY A 94 -11.67 8.76 -6.21
N GLN A 95 -12.87 8.20 -5.96
CA GLN A 95 -14.00 8.97 -5.39
C GLN A 95 -13.74 9.41 -3.95
N ILE A 96 -13.06 8.59 -3.13
CA ILE A 96 -12.64 8.95 -1.77
C ILE A 96 -11.66 10.12 -1.83
N GLY A 97 -10.66 10.06 -2.72
CA GLY A 97 -9.72 11.15 -2.93
C GLY A 97 -10.41 12.46 -3.30
N ARG A 98 -11.46 12.38 -4.13
CA ARG A 98 -12.25 13.53 -4.60
C ARG A 98 -13.33 14.01 -3.60
N GLY A 99 -13.44 13.40 -2.42
CA GLY A 99 -14.50 13.71 -1.46
C GLY A 99 -15.91 13.36 -1.93
N ARG A 100 -16.06 12.60 -3.03
CA ARG A 100 -17.35 12.16 -3.58
C ARG A 100 -17.85 10.87 -2.94
N LYS A 101 -16.96 10.17 -2.23
CA LYS A 101 -17.29 9.04 -1.38
C LYS A 101 -16.77 9.32 0.03
N GLU A 102 -17.68 9.31 1.00
CA GLU A 102 -17.34 9.51 2.40
C GLU A 102 -16.45 8.38 2.93
N LEU A 103 -15.54 8.76 3.83
CA LEU A 103 -14.65 7.84 4.52
C LEU A 103 -15.37 7.27 5.76
N SER A 104 -15.83 6.03 5.67
CA SER A 104 -16.46 5.37 6.81
C SER A 104 -15.43 4.96 7.88
N PRO A 105 -15.84 4.77 9.15
CA PRO A 105 -14.99 4.21 10.21
C PRO A 105 -14.28 2.91 9.84
N ASP A 106 -15.01 1.96 9.23
CA ASP A 106 -14.45 0.68 8.79
C ASP A 106 -13.38 0.86 7.70
N LEU A 107 -13.67 1.73 6.71
CA LEU A 107 -12.73 2.01 5.64
C LEU A 107 -11.47 2.73 6.14
N LEU A 108 -11.60 3.65 7.09
CA LEU A 108 -10.47 4.32 7.74
C LEU A 108 -9.55 3.29 8.42
N ALA A 109 -10.12 2.37 9.20
CA ALA A 109 -9.36 1.33 9.90
C ALA A 109 -8.61 0.39 8.92
N ARG A 110 -9.23 0.05 7.78
CA ARG A 110 -8.61 -0.78 6.74
C ARG A 110 -7.52 -0.05 5.98
N LEU A 111 -7.72 1.24 5.68
CA LEU A 111 -6.68 2.09 5.09
C LEU A 111 -5.50 2.26 6.05
N ALA A 112 -5.76 2.39 7.35
CA ALA A 112 -4.72 2.42 8.38
C ALA A 112 -3.82 1.18 8.32
N THR A 113 -4.46 0.00 8.18
CA THR A 113 -3.75 -1.27 7.99
C THR A 113 -2.85 -1.21 6.76
N VAL A 114 -3.38 -0.86 5.58
CA VAL A 114 -2.58 -0.80 4.32
C VAL A 114 -1.44 0.22 4.40
N LEU A 115 -1.66 1.35 5.08
CA LEU A 115 -0.65 2.39 5.24
C LEU A 115 0.42 2.03 6.28
N GLY A 116 0.17 1.03 7.12
CA GLY A 116 1.02 0.70 8.27
C GLY A 116 1.03 1.80 9.32
N ILE A 117 -0.13 2.45 9.56
CA ILE A 117 -0.30 3.54 10.52
C ILE A 117 -1.34 3.10 11.54
N PRO A 118 -1.16 3.39 12.84
CA PRO A 118 -2.19 3.10 13.84
C PRO A 118 -3.52 3.76 13.47
N ALA A 119 -4.61 2.98 13.50
CA ALA A 119 -5.93 3.49 13.16
C ALA A 119 -6.37 4.63 14.11
N ALA A 120 -5.93 4.59 15.37
CA ALA A 120 -6.17 5.65 16.35
C ALA A 120 -5.58 7.00 15.93
N ASP A 121 -4.38 7.01 15.35
CA ASP A 121 -3.73 8.24 14.89
C ASP A 121 -4.50 8.85 13.72
N LEU A 122 -4.92 8.01 12.76
CA LEU A 122 -5.74 8.50 11.65
C LEU A 122 -7.12 8.95 12.12
N ALA A 123 -7.73 8.28 13.11
CA ALA A 123 -8.99 8.71 13.71
C ALA A 123 -8.85 10.07 14.41
N ALA A 124 -7.78 10.29 15.17
CA ALA A 124 -7.50 11.56 15.84
C ALA A 124 -7.36 12.72 14.83
N VAL A 125 -6.67 12.50 13.71
CA VAL A 125 -6.47 13.51 12.68
C VAL A 125 -7.73 13.79 11.87
N THR A 126 -8.54 12.76 11.59
CA THR A 126 -9.74 12.88 10.74
C THR A 126 -11.01 13.22 11.51
N GLY A 127 -11.01 13.08 12.84
CA GLY A 127 -12.20 13.20 13.69
C GLY A 127 -13.20 12.04 13.55
N ILE A 128 -12.87 11.01 12.76
CA ILE A 128 -13.73 9.85 12.53
C ILE A 128 -13.55 8.87 13.67
N ARG A 129 -14.64 8.55 14.38
CA ARG A 129 -14.62 7.54 15.44
C ARG A 129 -14.36 6.16 14.85
N LEU A 130 -13.47 5.40 15.46
CA LEU A 130 -13.20 4.01 15.08
C LEU A 130 -14.41 3.10 15.34
N PRO A 131 -14.57 2.01 14.57
CA PRO A 131 -15.63 1.04 14.83
C PRO A 131 -15.42 0.36 16.18
N THR A 132 -16.51 -0.02 16.84
CA THR A 132 -16.48 -0.75 18.13
C THR A 132 -15.68 -2.06 18.05
N LYS A 133 -15.75 -2.72 16.89
CA LYS A 133 -14.95 -3.91 16.57
C LYS A 133 -14.07 -3.58 15.36
N MET A 134 -12.76 -3.76 15.53
CA MET A 134 -11.83 -3.56 14.42
C MET A 134 -12.06 -4.60 13.31
N PRO A 135 -11.97 -4.18 12.04
CA PRO A 135 -12.06 -5.12 10.93
C PRO A 135 -10.93 -6.15 10.99
N PRO A 136 -11.18 -7.38 10.53
CA PRO A 136 -10.12 -8.38 10.43
C PRO A 136 -9.04 -7.91 9.46
N ALA A 137 -7.79 -8.21 9.81
CA ALA A 137 -6.63 -8.02 8.96
C ALA A 137 -5.93 -9.37 8.76
N HIS A 138 -5.13 -9.46 7.70
CA HIS A 138 -4.27 -10.60 7.47
C HIS A 138 -3.29 -10.76 8.66
N PRO A 139 -3.00 -11.99 9.14
CA PRO A 139 -2.10 -12.19 10.28
C PRO A 139 -0.72 -11.54 10.08
N ALA A 140 -0.18 -11.59 8.86
CA ALA A 140 1.09 -10.96 8.49
C ALA A 140 0.97 -9.52 7.97
N ALA A 141 -0.10 -8.77 8.32
CA ALA A 141 -0.34 -7.45 7.76
C ALA A 141 0.79 -6.44 8.10
N ALA A 142 1.41 -6.53 9.28
CA ALA A 142 2.49 -5.63 9.68
C ALA A 142 3.76 -5.84 8.81
N GLU A 143 4.11 -7.09 8.53
CA GLU A 143 5.25 -7.48 7.71
C GLU A 143 5.03 -7.08 6.26
N LEU A 144 3.85 -7.37 5.71
CA LEU A 144 3.48 -7.06 4.33
C LEU A 144 3.37 -5.55 4.07
N THR A 145 2.91 -4.77 5.05
CA THR A 145 2.85 -3.30 4.94
C THR A 145 4.23 -2.68 5.06
N THR A 146 5.12 -3.26 5.87
CA THR A 146 6.54 -2.88 5.88
C THR A 146 7.20 -3.22 4.55
N LEU A 147 6.90 -4.37 3.96
CA LEU A 147 7.37 -4.74 2.62
C LEU A 147 6.91 -3.72 1.57
N LEU A 148 5.63 -3.34 1.56
CA LEU A 148 5.10 -2.28 0.69
C LEU A 148 5.85 -0.95 0.87
N TRP A 149 6.16 -0.60 2.11
CA TRP A 149 6.96 0.59 2.38
C TRP A 149 8.32 0.45 1.72
N ASP A 150 9.10 -0.59 2.04
CA ASP A 150 10.49 -0.74 1.60
C ASP A 150 10.60 -0.78 0.05
N VAL A 151 9.67 -1.46 -0.62
CA VAL A 151 9.57 -1.57 -2.09
C VAL A 151 9.44 -0.23 -2.80
N ARG A 152 8.91 0.83 -2.15
CA ARG A 152 8.79 2.17 -2.75
C ARG A 152 10.13 2.78 -3.18
N ARG A 153 11.26 2.24 -2.69
CA ARG A 153 12.63 2.68 -2.97
C ARG A 153 13.31 1.90 -4.09
N LEU A 154 12.63 0.92 -4.67
CA LEU A 154 13.16 0.06 -5.74
C LEU A 154 12.71 0.55 -7.11
N THR A 155 13.51 0.24 -8.13
CA THR A 155 13.13 0.40 -9.54
C THR A 155 12.14 -0.69 -9.95
N ALA A 156 11.44 -0.54 -11.07
CA ALA A 156 10.57 -1.60 -11.59
C ALA A 156 11.33 -2.93 -11.74
N GLU A 157 12.52 -2.90 -12.34
CA GLU A 157 13.35 -4.10 -12.54
C GLU A 157 13.71 -4.80 -11.22
N GLN A 158 14.07 -4.04 -10.19
CA GLN A 158 14.35 -4.60 -8.87
C GLN A 158 13.10 -5.23 -8.23
N VAL A 159 11.92 -4.61 -8.36
CA VAL A 159 10.67 -5.22 -7.86
C VAL A 159 10.33 -6.51 -8.62
N ARG A 160 10.62 -6.55 -9.91
CA ARG A 160 10.51 -7.73 -10.78
C ARG A 160 11.40 -8.88 -10.31
N GLN A 161 12.65 -8.57 -10.01
CA GLN A 161 13.60 -9.54 -9.47
C GLN A 161 13.07 -10.13 -8.16
N VAL A 162 12.63 -9.27 -7.23
CA VAL A 162 12.07 -9.72 -5.95
C VAL A 162 10.80 -10.57 -6.15
N LEU A 163 9.94 -10.23 -7.10
CA LEU A 163 8.77 -11.04 -7.46
C LEU A 163 9.17 -12.44 -7.91
N ASN A 164 10.16 -12.55 -8.80
CA ASN A 164 10.62 -13.85 -9.30
C ASN A 164 11.19 -14.71 -8.16
N GLU A 165 11.99 -14.12 -7.27
CA GLU A 165 12.51 -14.84 -6.09
C GLU A 165 11.37 -15.28 -5.15
N THR A 166 10.37 -14.41 -4.94
CA THR A 166 9.20 -14.73 -4.11
C THR A 166 8.36 -15.86 -4.70
N GLU A 167 8.24 -15.94 -6.02
CA GLU A 167 7.58 -17.03 -6.75
C GLU A 167 8.33 -18.35 -6.58
N SER A 168 9.67 -18.34 -6.68
CA SER A 168 10.51 -19.53 -6.45
C SER A 168 10.32 -20.09 -5.04
N LEU A 169 10.33 -19.22 -4.01
CA LEU A 169 10.12 -19.61 -2.61
C LEU A 169 8.72 -20.17 -2.30
N ARG A 170 7.75 -19.95 -3.19
CA ARG A 170 6.40 -20.52 -3.08
C ARG A 170 6.30 -21.92 -3.69
N GLY A 171 7.15 -22.21 -4.69
CA GLY A 171 7.18 -23.50 -5.38
C GLY A 171 7.95 -24.58 -4.64
N GLU A 172 8.68 -24.21 -3.59
CA GLU A 172 9.36 -25.11 -2.64
C GLU A 172 8.40 -25.58 -1.53
#